data_AF-A0A2K9AK82-F1
#
_entry.id   AF-A0A2K9AK82-F1
#
_cell.length_a   1.000
_cell.length_b   1.000
_cell.length_c   1.000
_cell.angle_alpha   90.00
_cell.angle_beta   90.00
_cell.angle_gamma   90.00
#
_symmetry.space_group_name_H-M   'P 1'
#
loop_
_entity.id
_entity.type
_entity.pdbx_description
1 polymer ?
#
loop_
_entity_poly.entity_id
_entity_poly.type
_entity_poly.pdbx_seq_one_letter_code
_entity_poly.pdbx_strand_id
1 'polypeptide(L)'
;MWRIHPFIVNEENKTLVETNLKHLYHSFLNHQTLNHLIVTWVVPTEGLKNLMLEWFKDCLVHFYRLVASKETYVKRLLEDDRDQDRFNDYLTINFKDEFTNVKTIDVSEINIKDVVDILYQEIMGDDHGA
;
A
#
# COMPACT_ATOMS: atom_id res chain seq x y z
N MET A 1 20.42 6.34 -7.88
CA MET A 1 19.81 5.19 -7.17
C MET A 1 20.12 5.36 -5.69
N TRP A 2 19.11 5.53 -4.85
CA TRP A 2 19.30 5.60 -3.40
C TRP A 2 19.69 4.21 -2.91
N ARG A 3 20.95 4.02 -2.52
CA ARG A 3 21.46 2.75 -2.02
C ARG A 3 22.11 3.01 -0.67
N ILE A 4 21.53 2.43 0.38
CA ILE A 4 22.25 2.21 1.63
C ILE A 4 22.95 0.87 1.47
N HIS A 5 24.28 0.82 1.55
CA HIS A 5 25.02 -0.42 1.51
C HIS A 5 26.14 -0.47 2.57
N PRO A 6 26.16 -1.51 3.43
CA PRO A 6 25.12 -2.54 3.56
C PRO A 6 23.85 -1.93 4.17
N PHE A 7 22.68 -2.35 3.70
CA PHE A 7 21.45 -2.11 4.45
C PHE A 7 21.30 -3.23 5.48
N ILE A 8 21.56 -2.88 6.74
CA ILE A 8 21.42 -3.81 7.86
C ILE A 8 20.04 -3.56 8.48
N VAL A 9 19.21 -4.59 8.58
CA VAL A 9 17.88 -4.46 9.20
C VAL A 9 18.05 -4.35 10.72
N ASN A 10 18.16 -3.11 11.22
CA ASN A 10 18.25 -2.77 12.64
C ASN A 10 17.35 -1.56 12.95
N GLU A 11 17.17 -1.24 14.23
CA GLU A 11 16.27 -0.15 14.67
C GLU A 11 16.71 1.24 14.19
N GLU A 12 18.02 1.49 14.10
CA GLU A 12 18.57 2.74 13.59
C GLU A 12 18.20 2.96 12.12
N ASN A 13 18.43 1.96 11.27
CA ASN A 13 18.14 2.04 9.85
C ASN A 13 16.63 2.06 9.57
N LYS A 14 15.81 1.36 10.37
CA LYS A 14 14.34 1.49 10.29
C LYS A 14 13.90 2.91 10.61
N THR A 15 14.39 3.48 11.71
CA THR A 15 14.08 4.86 12.12
C THR A 15 14.50 5.86 11.05
N LEU A 16 15.67 5.67 10.43
CA LEU A 16 16.13 6.51 9.32
C LEU A 16 15.17 6.43 8.12
N VAL A 17 14.79 5.22 7.70
CA VAL A 17 13.87 5.01 6.58
C VAL A 17 12.51 5.65 6.87
N GLU A 18 11.92 5.35 8.04
CA GLU A 18 10.62 5.90 8.46
C GLU A 18 10.63 7.43 8.53
N THR A 19 11.70 8.03 9.06
CA THR A 19 11.85 9.49 9.15
C THR A 19 11.87 10.13 7.77
N ASN A 20 12.60 9.54 6.83
CA ASN A 20 12.70 10.05 5.45
C ASN A 20 11.37 9.92 4.70
N LEU A 21 10.66 8.80 4.88
CA LEU A 21 9.35 8.58 4.26
C LEU A 21 8.31 9.56 4.80
N LYS A 22 8.28 9.76 6.13
CA LYS A 22 7.39 10.73 6.75
C LYS A 22 7.64 12.14 6.20
N HIS A 23 8.89 12.57 6.10
CA HIS A 23 9.25 13.86 5.49
C HIS A 23 8.80 13.95 4.03
N LEU A 24 9.02 12.90 3.24
CA LEU A 24 8.61 12.86 1.84
C LEU A 24 7.10 13.05 1.69
N TYR A 25 6.31 12.29 2.45
CA TYR A 25 4.85 12.38 2.40
C TYR A 25 4.36 13.75 2.88
N HIS A 26 4.88 14.27 3.99
CA HIS A 26 4.51 15.59 4.51
C HIS A 26 4.84 16.72 3.52
N SER A 27 5.92 16.59 2.74
CA SER A 27 6.24 17.56 1.67
C SER A 27 5.12 17.65 0.63
N PHE A 28 4.54 16.51 0.22
CA PHE A 28 3.40 16.49 -0.70
C PHE A 28 2.13 17.04 -0.05
N LEU A 29 1.81 16.62 1.18
CA LEU A 29 0.58 17.02 1.87
C LEU A 29 0.53 18.52 2.19
N ASN A 30 1.68 19.15 2.39
CA ASN A 30 1.78 20.59 2.63
C ASN A 30 1.68 21.43 1.34
N HIS A 31 1.58 20.79 0.18
CA HIS A 31 1.45 21.49 -1.10
C HIS A 31 0.03 22.00 -1.30
N GLN A 32 -0.15 23.33 -1.27
CA GLN A 32 -1.47 23.97 -1.22
C GLN A 32 -2.44 23.61 -2.35
N THR A 33 -1.94 23.25 -3.54
CA THR A 33 -2.80 22.87 -4.67
C THR A 33 -2.96 21.35 -4.85
N LEU A 34 -2.37 20.55 -3.96
CA LEU A 34 -2.48 19.09 -4.02
C LEU A 34 -3.70 18.67 -3.19
N ASN A 35 -4.76 18.24 -3.87
CA ASN A 35 -6.00 17.83 -3.20
C ASN A 35 -5.99 16.34 -2.83
N HIS A 36 -5.28 15.51 -3.59
CA HIS A 36 -5.26 14.05 -3.41
C HIS A 36 -3.86 13.50 -3.57
N LEU A 37 -3.50 12.52 -2.73
CA LEU A 37 -2.27 11.76 -2.80
C LEU A 37 -2.61 10.27 -2.84
N ILE A 38 -2.27 9.59 -3.93
CA ILE A 38 -2.44 8.14 -4.08
C ILE A 38 -1.09 7.48 -3.82
N VAL A 39 -1.03 6.57 -2.84
CA VAL A 39 0.18 5.83 -2.48
C VAL A 39 -0.05 4.35 -2.72
N THR A 40 0.84 3.72 -3.50
CA THR A 40 0.85 2.27 -3.69
C THR A 40 2.06 1.67 -2.99
N TRP A 41 1.80 0.73 -2.06
CA TRP A 41 2.86 0.05 -1.32
C TRP A 41 2.42 -1.36 -0.94
N VAL A 42 3.36 -2.30 -1.01
CA VAL A 42 3.36 -3.53 -0.22
C VAL A 42 3.45 -3.23 1.29
N VAL A 43 2.32 -3.29 1.99
CA VAL A 43 2.26 -3.18 3.46
C VAL A 43 2.06 -4.60 4.03
N PRO A 44 3.11 -5.29 4.51
CA PRO A 44 3.02 -6.68 4.96
C PRO A 44 2.45 -6.87 6.37
N THR A 45 2.28 -5.79 7.14
CA THR A 45 1.79 -5.90 8.52
C THR A 45 0.78 -4.85 8.94
N GLU A 46 -0.14 -5.24 9.82
CA GLU A 46 -1.08 -4.31 10.49
C GLU A 46 -0.33 -3.22 11.28
N GLY A 47 0.78 -3.57 11.92
CA GLY A 47 1.63 -2.61 12.64
C GLY A 47 2.20 -1.52 11.72
N LEU A 48 2.68 -1.91 10.53
CA LEU A 48 3.16 -0.94 9.55
C LEU A 48 2.01 -0.10 8.97
N LYS A 49 0.83 -0.69 8.74
CA LYS A 49 -0.38 0.07 8.37
C LYS A 49 -0.66 1.15 9.40
N ASN A 50 -0.74 0.79 10.68
CA ASN A 50 -1.06 1.72 11.75
C ASN A 50 0.00 2.83 11.87
N LEU A 51 1.29 2.47 11.78
CA LEU A 51 2.38 3.45 11.74
C LEU A 51 2.24 4.42 10.57
N MET A 52 1.94 3.92 9.35
CA MET A 52 1.72 4.76 8.18
C MET A 52 0.53 5.70 8.37
N LEU A 53 -0.60 5.21 8.90
CA LEU A 53 -1.79 6.04 9.18
C LEU A 53 -1.47 7.19 10.15
N GLU A 54 -0.53 7.00 11.08
CA GLU A 54 -0.10 8.10 11.96
C GLU A 54 0.60 9.24 11.22
N TRP A 55 1.15 9.00 10.03
CA TRP A 55 1.78 10.04 9.22
C TRP A 55 0.75 10.93 8.52
N PHE A 56 -0.50 10.47 8.38
CA PHE A 56 -1.57 11.13 7.63
C PHE A 56 -2.74 11.58 8.52
N LYS A 57 -2.49 11.86 9.82
CA LYS A 57 -3.54 12.20 10.80
C LYS A 57 -4.38 13.43 10.45
N ASP A 58 -3.83 14.36 9.67
CA ASP A 58 -4.51 15.58 9.23
C ASP A 58 -5.22 15.41 7.87
N CYS A 59 -5.34 14.17 7.38
CA CYS A 59 -5.95 13.84 6.11
C CYS A 59 -7.12 12.86 6.29
N LEU A 60 -8.10 12.93 5.37
CA LEU A 60 -9.03 11.82 5.18
C LEU A 60 -8.27 10.69 4.46
N VAL A 61 -8.08 9.57 5.13
CA VAL A 61 -7.29 8.43 4.60
C VAL A 61 -8.22 7.28 4.25
N HIS A 62 -8.23 6.91 2.97
CA HIS A 62 -8.84 5.66 2.51
C HIS A 62 -7.74 4.62 2.29
N PHE A 63 -7.80 3.50 3.01
CA PHE A 63 -6.83 2.41 2.90
C PHE A 63 -7.49 1.16 2.33
N TYR A 64 -6.97 0.69 1.20
CA TYR A 64 -7.49 -0.46 0.47
C TYR A 64 -6.44 -1.55 0.33
N ARG A 65 -6.86 -2.80 0.50
CA ARG A 65 -6.04 -3.98 0.23
C ARG A 65 -6.50 -4.60 -1.08
N LEU A 66 -5.58 -4.77 -2.02
CA LEU A 66 -5.83 -5.50 -3.26
C LEU A 66 -5.23 -6.90 -3.12
N VAL A 67 -6.03 -7.92 -3.38
CA VAL A 67 -5.60 -9.33 -3.35
C VAL A 67 -5.97 -10.02 -4.65
N ALA A 68 -5.25 -11.07 -5.00
CA ALA A 68 -5.65 -11.96 -6.08
C ALA A 68 -5.60 -13.42 -5.63
N SER A 69 -6.29 -14.29 -6.37
CA SER A 69 -6.17 -15.73 -6.28
C SER A 69 -4.71 -16.14 -6.50
N LYS A 70 -4.36 -17.33 -6.03
CA LYS A 70 -2.98 -17.83 -6.16
C LYS A 70 -2.58 -17.94 -7.62
N GLU A 71 -3.46 -18.47 -8.47
CA GLU A 71 -3.19 -18.61 -9.89
C GLU A 71 -2.95 -17.24 -10.55
N THR A 72 -3.86 -16.28 -10.32
CA THR A 72 -3.75 -14.95 -10.94
C THR A 72 -2.56 -14.17 -10.42
N TYR A 73 -2.28 -14.22 -9.12
CA TYR A 73 -1.15 -13.52 -8.53
C TYR A 73 0.19 -14.06 -9.03
N VAL A 74 0.36 -15.39 -9.06
CA VAL A 74 1.58 -16.02 -9.59
C VAL A 74 1.75 -15.71 -11.07
N LYS A 75 0.68 -15.76 -11.86
CA LYS A 75 0.72 -15.39 -13.28
C LYS A 75 1.24 -13.96 -13.47
N ARG A 76 0.70 -12.99 -12.72
CA ARG A 76 1.12 -11.58 -12.79
C ARG A 76 2.57 -11.39 -12.33
N LEU A 77 3.00 -12.09 -11.27
CA LEU A 77 4.41 -12.05 -10.84
C LEU A 77 5.36 -12.57 -11.91
N LEU A 78 4.96 -13.60 -12.66
CA LEU A 78 5.73 -14.11 -13.79
C LEU A 78 5.75 -13.13 -14.97
N GLU A 79 4.62 -12.50 -15.29
CA GLU A 79 4.53 -11.45 -16.32
C GLU A 79 5.40 -10.21 -15.98
N ASP A 80 5.57 -9.92 -14.69
CA ASP A 80 6.40 -8.83 -14.15
C ASP A 80 7.88 -9.21 -13.96
N ASP A 81 8.33 -10.37 -14.47
CA ASP A 81 9.70 -10.90 -14.33
C ASP A 81 10.22 -10.86 -12.87
N ARG A 82 9.33 -11.14 -11.91
CA ARG A 82 9.68 -11.09 -10.48
C ARG A 82 10.55 -12.29 -10.11
N ASP A 83 11.45 -12.05 -9.16
CA ASP A 83 12.31 -13.07 -8.58
C ASP A 83 11.50 -14.24 -8.01
N GLN A 84 11.63 -15.40 -8.65
CA GLN A 84 10.87 -16.62 -8.33
C GLN A 84 11.25 -17.18 -6.96
N ASP A 85 12.50 -16.98 -6.51
CA ASP A 85 12.94 -17.42 -5.19
C ASP A 85 12.18 -16.69 -4.06
N ARG A 86 11.57 -15.54 -4.39
CA ARG A 86 10.77 -14.72 -3.48
C ARG A 86 9.27 -14.91 -3.61
N PHE A 87 8.78 -15.83 -4.46
CA PHE A 87 7.34 -16.02 -4.66
C PHE A 87 6.62 -16.41 -3.36
N ASN A 88 7.26 -17.19 -2.50
CA ASN A 88 6.69 -17.54 -1.20
C ASN A 88 6.48 -16.31 -0.31
N ASP A 89 7.41 -15.35 -0.32
CA ASP A 89 7.26 -14.09 0.42
C ASP A 89 6.08 -13.30 -0.12
N TYR A 90 5.97 -13.16 -1.45
CA TYR A 90 4.88 -12.43 -2.09
C TYR A 90 3.52 -13.07 -1.81
N LEU A 91 3.43 -14.39 -1.88
CA LEU A 91 2.20 -15.14 -1.60
C LEU A 91 1.80 -15.02 -0.14
N THR A 92 2.78 -15.07 0.78
CA THR A 92 2.54 -14.87 2.21
C THR A 92 1.90 -13.51 2.46
N ILE A 93 2.38 -12.46 1.79
CA ILE A 93 1.81 -11.11 1.92
C ILE A 93 0.40 -11.05 1.31
N ASN A 94 0.22 -11.60 0.10
CA ASN A 94 -1.08 -11.56 -0.60
C ASN A 94 -2.19 -12.26 0.20
N PHE A 95 -1.91 -13.39 0.85
CA PHE A 95 -2.89 -14.16 1.60
C PHE A 95 -2.96 -13.86 3.10
N LYS A 96 -2.18 -12.89 3.58
CA LYS A 96 -2.17 -12.54 5.00
C LYS A 96 -3.50 -11.92 5.43
N ASP A 97 -4.18 -12.57 6.38
CA ASP A 97 -5.46 -12.10 6.92
C ASP A 97 -5.32 -11.57 8.34
N GLU A 98 -4.57 -10.47 8.48
CA GLU A 98 -4.34 -9.82 9.79
C GLU A 98 -4.78 -8.36 9.84
N PHE A 99 -5.32 -7.84 8.73
CA PHE A 99 -5.69 -6.43 8.63
C PHE A 99 -7.09 -6.19 9.20
N THR A 100 -7.20 -5.31 10.19
CA THR A 100 -8.50 -4.94 10.77
C THR A 100 -9.04 -3.68 10.12
N ASN A 101 -10.35 -3.60 9.91
CA ASN A 101 -11.04 -2.44 9.33
C ASN A 101 -10.45 -1.98 7.98
N VAL A 102 -9.93 -2.92 7.17
CA VAL A 102 -9.44 -2.66 5.83
C VAL A 102 -10.34 -3.34 4.83
N LYS A 103 -10.85 -2.58 3.87
CA LYS A 103 -11.57 -3.17 2.75
C LYS A 103 -10.57 -3.92 1.86
N THR A 104 -10.86 -5.20 1.66
CA THR A 104 -10.12 -6.05 0.73
C THR A 104 -10.91 -6.18 -0.56
N ILE A 105 -10.26 -5.92 -1.69
CA ILE A 105 -10.82 -6.05 -3.04
C ILE A 105 -10.09 -7.20 -3.72
N ASP A 106 -10.85 -8.21 -4.13
CA ASP A 106 -10.34 -9.29 -4.97
C ASP A 106 -10.24 -8.80 -6.42
N VAL A 107 -9.01 -8.75 -6.92
CA VAL A 107 -8.67 -8.29 -8.27
C VAL A 107 -8.33 -9.45 -9.21
N SER A 108 -8.74 -10.68 -8.89
CA SER A 108 -8.43 -11.86 -9.71
C SER A 108 -9.01 -11.77 -11.12
N GLU A 109 -10.30 -11.41 -11.21
CA GLU A 109 -11.08 -11.50 -12.44
C GLU A 109 -11.56 -10.14 -12.96
N ILE A 110 -11.24 -9.05 -12.26
CA ILE A 110 -11.62 -7.70 -12.65
C ILE A 110 -10.44 -6.93 -13.25
N ASN A 111 -10.74 -6.06 -14.21
CA ASN A 111 -9.72 -5.24 -14.84
C ASN A 111 -9.44 -3.97 -14.02
N ILE A 112 -8.36 -3.26 -14.36
CA ILE A 112 -7.93 -2.05 -13.65
C ILE A 112 -9.03 -0.97 -13.62
N LYS A 113 -9.78 -0.78 -14.70
CA LYS A 113 -10.85 0.22 -14.75
C LYS A 113 -11.95 -0.10 -13.75
N ASP A 114 -12.35 -1.37 -13.66
CA ASP A 114 -13.39 -1.79 -12.71
C ASP A 114 -12.93 -1.58 -11.26
N VAL A 115 -11.66 -1.86 -10.96
CA VAL A 115 -11.08 -1.57 -9.64
C VAL A 115 -11.13 -0.08 -9.33
N VAL A 116 -10.72 0.77 -10.30
CA VAL A 116 -10.76 2.23 -10.14
C VAL A 116 -12.18 2.73 -9.93
N ASP A 117 -13.15 2.20 -10.68
CA ASP A 117 -14.57 2.57 -10.54
C ASP A 117 -15.10 2.20 -9.15
N ILE A 118 -14.76 1.01 -8.63
CA ILE A 118 -15.10 0.59 -7.26
C ILE A 118 -14.54 1.58 -6.23
N LEU A 119 -13.23 1.85 -6.29
CA LEU A 119 -12.57 2.77 -5.36
C LEU A 119 -13.15 4.18 -5.43
N TYR A 120 -13.47 4.66 -6.64
CA TYR A 120 -14.05 5.98 -6.83
C TYR A 120 -15.46 6.08 -6.22
N GLN A 121 -16.32 5.10 -6.45
CA GLN A 121 -17.68 5.10 -5.87
C GLN A 121 -17.66 5.08 -4.34
N GLU A 122 -16.68 4.41 -3.74
CA GLU A 122 -16.53 4.38 -2.28
C GLU A 122 -16.11 5.72 -1.72
N ILE A 123 -15.08 6.35 -2.32
CA ILE A 123 -14.61 7.67 -1.89
C ILE A 123 -15.74 8.71 -2.03
N MET A 124 -16.49 8.67 -3.14
CA MET A 124 -17.62 9.60 -3.36
C MET A 124 -18.85 9.29 -2.49
N GLY A 125 -19.05 8.03 -2.12
CA GLY A 125 -20.15 7.61 -1.23
C GLY A 125 -19.94 8.08 0.21
N ASP A 126 -18.69 8.15 0.66
CA ASP A 126 -18.30 8.65 1.99
C ASP A 126 -18.44 10.18 2.09
N ASP A 127 -18.27 10.92 0.98
CA ASP A 127 -18.34 12.40 0.92
C ASP A 127 -19.77 12.98 1.05
N HIS A 128 -20.82 12.15 0.99
CA HIS A 128 -22.21 12.57 1.15
C HIS A 128 -22.78 12.34 2.55
N GLY A 129 -21.95 11.93 3.51
CA GLY A 129 -22.33 11.64 4.90
C GLY A 129 -21.88 12.66 5.95
N ALA A 130 -21.33 13.81 5.56
CA ALA A 130 -20.82 14.86 6.46
C ALA A 130 -21.61 16.17 6.38
#